data_AF-A0A645JCN6-F1
#
_entry.id   AF-A0A645JCN6-F1
#
_cell.length_a   1.000
_cell.length_b   1.000
_cell.length_c   1.000
_cell.angle_alpha   90.00
_cell.angle_beta   90.00
_cell.angle_gamma   90.00
#
_symmetry.space_group_name_H-M   'P 1'
#
loop_
_entity.id
_entity.type
_entity.pdbx_description
1 polymer ?
#
loop_
_entity_poly.entity_id
_entity_poly.type
_entity_poly.pdbx_seq_one_letter_code
_entity_poly.pdbx_strand_id
1 'polypeptide(L)'
;MGAPVIIERFALARYWGDSSNSAWDVTFSAGNDTDSNSWEHVFTYSNQKSGVFKQEFDRGRDGNQSYLIPEPITARYFKYRTDRMSGSFATHYGEISVYGYYAN
;
A
#
# COMPACT_ATOMS: atom_id res chain seq x y z
N MET A 1 6.70 13.12 -0.18
CA MET A 1 8.06 12.73 0.26
C MET A 1 9.10 13.86 0.10
N GLY A 2 8.68 15.14 0.02
CA GLY A 2 9.60 16.29 -0.14
C GLY A 2 10.10 16.47 -1.57
N ALA A 3 10.75 15.45 -2.13
CA ALA A 3 11.26 15.38 -3.50
C ALA A 3 10.80 14.08 -4.20
N PRO A 4 10.92 14.00 -5.54
CA PRO A 4 10.77 12.74 -6.25
C PRO A 4 11.80 11.70 -5.77
N VAL A 5 11.35 10.46 -5.57
CA VAL A 5 12.18 9.32 -5.21
C VAL A 5 11.83 8.14 -6.12
N ILE A 6 12.80 7.27 -6.35
CA ILE A 6 12.57 5.97 -6.97
C ILE A 6 12.06 5.02 -5.89
N ILE A 7 10.80 4.64 -5.98
CA ILE A 7 10.12 3.70 -5.08
C ILE A 7 10.28 2.29 -5.63
N GLU A 8 10.61 1.33 -4.77
CA GLU A 8 10.77 -0.08 -5.12
C GLU A 8 9.73 -0.99 -4.44
N ARG A 9 9.21 -0.57 -3.28
CA ARG A 9 8.20 -1.33 -2.54
C ARG A 9 7.47 -0.44 -1.53
N PHE A 10 6.25 -0.84 -1.21
CA PHE A 10 5.50 -0.32 -0.08
C PHE A 10 5.48 -1.35 1.03
N ALA A 11 5.38 -0.92 2.29
CA ALA A 11 5.06 -1.83 3.38
C ALA A 11 4.07 -1.18 4.33
N LEU A 12 3.28 -2.02 4.97
CA LEU A 12 2.33 -1.58 5.96
C LEU A 12 2.43 -2.51 7.17
N ALA A 13 2.81 -1.92 8.31
CA ALA A 13 2.80 -2.61 9.59
C ALA A 13 1.35 -2.68 10.08
N ARG A 14 0.89 -3.88 10.38
CA ARG A 14 -0.43 -4.07 11.01
C ARG A 14 -0.28 -4.66 12.38
N TYR A 15 -1.13 -4.15 13.26
CA TYR A 15 -1.29 -4.67 14.60
C TYR A 15 -2.14 -5.94 14.55
N TRP A 16 -1.62 -7.02 15.11
CA TRP A 16 -2.30 -8.28 15.36
C TRP A 16 -3.45 -8.08 16.35
N GLY A 17 -4.42 -8.99 16.29
CA GLY A 17 -5.57 -8.97 17.20
C GLY A 17 -6.73 -8.07 16.76
N ASP A 18 -6.53 -7.12 15.85
CA ASP A 18 -7.65 -6.33 15.31
C ASP A 18 -8.25 -6.98 14.06
N SER A 19 -8.87 -8.14 14.29
CA SER A 19 -9.63 -8.85 13.26
C SER A 19 -10.84 -8.06 12.75
N SER A 20 -11.19 -6.95 13.39
CA SER A 20 -12.36 -6.12 13.09
C SER A 20 -12.02 -4.86 12.30
N ASN A 21 -10.78 -4.37 12.36
CA ASN A 21 -10.35 -3.14 11.67
C ASN A 21 -9.14 -3.38 10.75
N SER A 22 -9.05 -4.57 10.14
CA SER A 22 -7.98 -4.94 9.21
C SER A 22 -8.40 -4.76 7.75
N ALA A 23 -7.54 -4.16 6.91
CA ALA A 23 -7.76 -4.00 5.47
C ALA A 23 -7.46 -5.27 4.65
N TRP A 24 -8.43 -5.87 3.98
CA TRP A 24 -8.19 -7.05 3.14
C TRP A 24 -7.67 -6.70 1.74
N ASP A 25 -8.20 -5.64 1.16
CA ASP A 25 -7.80 -5.16 -0.15
C ASP A 25 -7.26 -3.74 -0.02
N VAL A 26 -6.14 -3.47 -0.67
CA VAL A 26 -5.47 -2.17 -0.61
C VAL A 26 -5.02 -1.72 -1.97
N THR A 27 -5.04 -0.40 -2.18
CA THR A 27 -4.50 0.26 -3.35
C THR A 27 -3.42 1.25 -2.91
N PHE A 28 -2.25 1.16 -3.54
CA PHE A 28 -1.22 2.19 -3.49
C PHE A 28 -1.26 2.97 -4.80
N SER A 29 -1.29 4.29 -4.72
CA SER A 29 -1.15 5.18 -5.88
C SER A 29 0.02 6.11 -5.68
N ALA A 30 0.75 6.45 -6.73
CA ALA A 30 1.88 7.36 -6.64
C ALA A 30 2.02 8.22 -7.91
N GLY A 31 2.54 9.43 -7.74
CA GLY A 31 2.72 10.38 -8.82
C GLY A 31 3.64 11.55 -8.47
N ASN A 32 3.90 12.40 -9.46
CA ASN A 32 4.76 13.58 -9.31
C ASN A 32 3.98 14.89 -9.19
N ASP A 33 2.70 14.90 -9.58
CA ASP A 33 1.80 16.04 -9.44
C ASP A 33 1.06 16.01 -8.09
N THR A 34 0.62 17.18 -7.65
CA THR A 34 -0.28 17.36 -6.50
C THR A 34 -1.70 16.83 -6.73
N ASP A 35 -2.20 16.79 -7.98
CA ASP A 35 -3.52 16.22 -8.27
C ASP A 35 -3.47 14.69 -8.27
N SER A 36 -4.09 14.06 -7.27
CA SER A 36 -4.09 12.60 -7.15
C SER A 36 -4.87 11.85 -8.22
N ASN A 37 -5.68 12.54 -9.03
CA ASN A 37 -6.44 11.93 -10.13
C ASN A 37 -5.60 11.76 -11.40
N SER A 38 -4.48 12.49 -11.53
CA SER A 38 -3.56 12.37 -12.67
C SER A 38 -2.46 11.33 -12.45
N TRP A 39 -2.46 10.64 -11.31
CA TRP A 39 -1.39 9.71 -10.94
C TRP A 39 -1.46 8.42 -11.75
N GLU A 40 -0.38 8.13 -12.47
CA GLU A 40 -0.29 7.02 -13.43
C GLU A 40 0.04 5.68 -12.76
N HIS A 41 0.67 5.70 -11.58
CA HIS A 41 1.08 4.47 -10.89
C HIS A 41 0.02 4.05 -9.88
N VAL A 42 -0.71 2.98 -10.18
CA VAL A 42 -1.76 2.43 -9.31
C VAL A 42 -1.58 0.91 -9.16
N PHE A 43 -1.33 0.45 -7.93
CA PHE A 43 -1.12 -0.95 -7.61
C PHE A 43 -2.19 -1.42 -6.63
N THR A 44 -2.99 -2.39 -7.05
CA THR A 44 -4.05 -3.00 -6.23
C THR A 44 -3.64 -4.40 -5.80
N TYR A 45 -3.83 -4.70 -4.52
CA TYR A 45 -3.57 -6.00 -3.91
C TYR A 45 -4.85 -6.53 -3.28
N SER A 46 -5.22 -7.76 -3.63
CA SER A 46 -6.41 -8.43 -3.09
C SER A 46 -6.19 -9.92 -3.01
N ASN A 47 -6.80 -10.56 -2.02
CA ASN A 47 -6.77 -12.01 -1.88
C ASN A 47 -7.90 -12.73 -2.64
N GLN A 48 -8.80 -12.01 -3.33
CA GLN A 48 -9.98 -12.63 -3.95
C GLN A 48 -10.42 -12.09 -5.30
N LYS A 49 -9.78 -11.03 -5.82
CA LYS A 49 -10.03 -10.54 -7.18
C LYS A 49 -9.08 -11.20 -8.20
N SER A 50 -9.56 -11.46 -9.41
CA SER A 50 -8.72 -11.88 -10.54
C SER A 50 -8.00 -10.66 -11.15
N GLY A 51 -6.81 -10.87 -11.72
CA GLY A 51 -6.07 -9.81 -12.43
C GLY A 51 -5.39 -8.75 -11.56
N VAL A 52 -5.37 -8.93 -10.23
CA VAL A 52 -4.62 -8.08 -9.30
C VAL A 52 -3.52 -8.87 -8.62
N PHE A 53 -2.55 -8.20 -7.98
CA PHE A 53 -1.52 -8.87 -7.21
C PHE A 53 -2.18 -9.64 -6.06
N LYS A 54 -2.16 -10.97 -6.19
CA LYS A 54 -2.67 -11.86 -5.15
C LYS A 54 -1.65 -11.94 -4.04
N GLN A 55 -1.94 -11.20 -2.98
CA GLN A 55 -1.14 -11.24 -1.77
C GLN A 55 -2.05 -11.53 -0.60
N GLU A 56 -1.96 -12.77 -0.11
CA GLU A 56 -2.68 -13.20 1.09
C GLU A 56 -1.94 -12.70 2.33
N PHE A 57 -2.67 -12.04 3.22
CA PHE A 57 -2.12 -11.53 4.48
C PHE A 57 -2.02 -12.68 5.49
N ASP A 58 -0.86 -12.84 6.14
CA ASP A 58 -0.73 -13.77 7.27
C ASP A 58 -1.44 -13.16 8.49
N ARG A 59 -2.70 -13.56 8.69
CA ARG A 59 -3.53 -13.10 9.81
C ARG A 59 -3.14 -13.74 11.14
N GLY A 60 -2.20 -14.69 11.14
CA GLY A 60 -1.80 -15.44 12.32
C GLY A 60 -0.76 -14.72 13.19
N ARG A 61 -0.11 -13.64 12.70
CA ARG A 61 1.03 -13.00 13.37
C ARG A 61 1.05 -11.49 13.19
N ASP A 62 1.56 -10.78 14.19
CA ASP A 62 2.05 -9.41 14.05
C ASP A 62 3.14 -9.35 12.98
N GLY A 63 3.14 -8.29 12.18
CA GLY A 63 4.26 -8.08 11.26
C GLY A 63 4.08 -7.00 10.20
N ASN A 64 5.19 -6.73 9.53
CA ASN A 64 5.25 -5.85 8.36
C ASN A 64 4.91 -6.65 7.11
N GLN A 65 3.80 -6.31 6.46
CA GLN A 65 3.51 -6.83 5.13
C GLN A 65 4.12 -5.92 4.08
N SER A 66 5.01 -6.49 3.25
CA SER A 66 5.60 -5.79 2.11
C SER A 66 4.78 -6.02 0.84
N TYR A 67 4.39 -4.95 0.17
CA TYR A 67 3.68 -4.94 -1.10
C TYR A 67 4.67 -4.59 -2.22
N LEU A 68 5.03 -5.59 -3.02
CA LEU A 68 5.98 -5.44 -4.13
C LEU A 68 5.27 -4.81 -5.34
N ILE A 69 5.91 -3.81 -5.94
CA ILE A 69 5.48 -3.26 -7.23
C ILE A 69 6.25 -3.95 -8.37
N PRO A 70 5.71 -3.96 -9.60
CA PRO A 70 6.27 -4.74 -10.71
C PRO A 70 7.65 -4.24 -11.15
N GLU A 71 7.82 -2.93 -11.10
CA GLU A 71 9.01 -2.21 -11.50
C GLU A 71 9.17 -0.97 -10.62
N PRO A 72 10.41 -0.50 -10.37
CA PRO A 72 10.64 0.73 -9.66
C PRO A 72 10.00 1.93 -10.38
N ILE A 73 9.34 2.81 -9.62
CA ILE A 73 8.69 4.01 -10.16
C ILE A 73 9.28 5.27 -9.57
N THR A 74 9.26 6.37 -10.32
CA THR A 74 9.69 7.68 -9.78
C THR A 74 8.46 8.49 -9.37
N ALA A 75 8.33 8.82 -8.08
CA ALA A 75 7.20 9.59 -7.57
C ALA A 75 7.57 10.49 -6.38
N ARG A 76 6.85 11.61 -6.24
CA ARG A 76 6.99 12.57 -5.13
C ARG A 76 5.88 12.43 -4.09
N TYR A 77 4.71 11.99 -4.53
CA TYR A 77 3.51 11.80 -3.73
C TYR A 77 3.09 10.33 -3.78
N PHE A 78 2.52 9.86 -2.68
CA PHE A 78 1.89 8.55 -2.61
C PHE A 78 0.57 8.65 -1.84
N LYS A 79 -0.31 7.71 -2.11
CA LYS A 79 -1.62 7.56 -1.48
C LYS A 79 -1.82 6.08 -1.17
N TYR A 80 -2.22 5.83 0.05
CA TYR A 80 -2.73 4.54 0.48
C TYR A 80 -4.25 4.62 0.56
N ARG A 81 -4.94 3.60 0.03
CA ARG A 81 -6.39 3.45 0.16
C ARG A 81 -6.71 2.02 0.59
N THR A 82 -7.57 1.89 1.59
CA THR A 82 -8.24 0.63 1.90
C THR A 82 -9.46 0.46 1.01
N ASP A 83 -9.49 -0.61 0.21
CA ASP A 83 -10.64 -0.91 -0.67
C ASP A 83 -11.65 -1.84 0.00
N ARG A 84 -11.18 -2.70 0.91
CA ARG A 84 -12.03 -3.60 1.69
C ARG A 84 -11.42 -3.86 3.06
N MET A 85 -12.26 -4.04 4.08
CA MET A 85 -11.85 -4.29 5.46
C MET A 85 -12.70 -5.36 6.13
N SER A 86 -12.26 -5.87 7.29
CA SER A 86 -12.88 -6.97 8.01
C SER A 86 -14.08 -6.61 8.90
N GLY A 87 -14.33 -5.32 9.14
CA GLY A 87 -15.45 -4.83 9.96
C GLY A 87 -15.98 -3.48 9.49
N SER A 88 -16.72 -2.75 10.35
CA SER A 88 -17.70 -1.74 9.90
C SER A 88 -17.35 -0.27 10.11
N PHE A 89 -16.24 0.10 10.74
CA PHE A 89 -16.04 1.51 11.16
C PHE A 89 -14.76 2.17 10.63
N ALA A 90 -13.60 1.53 10.71
CA ALA A 90 -12.32 2.10 10.23
C ALA A 90 -11.27 1.01 10.03
N THR A 91 -10.22 1.31 9.27
CA THR A 91 -9.02 0.47 9.21
C THR A 91 -7.93 1.04 10.10
N HIS A 92 -7.29 0.19 10.91
CA HIS A 92 -6.13 0.57 11.70
C HIS A 92 -4.83 0.08 11.04
N TYR A 93 -3.80 0.91 11.11
CA TYR A 93 -2.46 0.61 10.64
C TYR A 93 -1.46 1.16 11.65
N GLY A 94 -0.37 0.42 11.89
CA GLY A 94 0.70 0.86 12.78
C GLY A 94 1.67 1.81 12.07
N GLU A 95 2.17 1.38 10.91
CA GLU A 95 3.15 2.13 10.13
C GLU A 95 2.86 1.95 8.65
N ILE A 96 3.08 3.00 7.87
CA ILE A 96 3.17 2.94 6.42
C ILE A 96 4.59 3.33 6.04
N SER A 97 5.29 2.41 5.39
CA SER A 97 6.67 2.58 4.97
C SER A 97 6.77 2.56 3.44
N VAL A 98 7.54 3.50 2.89
CA VAL A 98 7.89 3.56 1.47
C VAL A 98 9.38 3.32 1.36
N TYR A 99 9.79 2.30 0.62
CA TYR A 99 11.22 2.01 0.42
C TYR A 99 11.63 2.37 -1.01
N GLY A 100 12.80 2.98 -1.10
CA GLY A 100 13.31 3.54 -2.33
C GLY A 100 14.61 4.31 -2.10
N TYR A 101 15.05 5.01 -3.13
CA TYR A 101 16.23 5.86 -3.11
C TYR A 101 15.98 7.16 -3.89
N TYR A 102 16.78 8.19 -3.64
CA TYR A 102 16.65 9.45 -4.37
C TYR A 102 17.05 9.26 -5.84
N ALA A 103 16.25 9.82 -6.75
CA ALA A 103 16.66 9.94 -8.13
C ALA A 103 17.83 10.93 -8.20
N ASN A 104 19.00 10.47 -8.67
CA ASN A 104 20.17 11.31 -8.90
C ASN A 104 19.94 12.27 -10.07
#